data_AF-A0A183DSS3-F1
#
_entry.id   AF-A0A183DSS3-F1
#
_cell.length_a   1.000
_cell.length_b   1.000
_cell.length_c   1.000
_cell.angle_alpha   90.00
_cell.angle_beta   90.00
_cell.angle_gamma   90.00
#
_symmetry.space_group_name_H-M   'P 1'
#
loop_
_entity.id
_entity.type
_entity.pdbx_description
1 polymer ?
#
loop_
_entity_poly.entity_id
_entity_poly.type
_entity_poly.pdbx_seq_one_letter_code
_entity_poly.pdbx_strand_id
1 'polypeptide(L)'
;MTLSVPTFPEINKTRVARKRRKMSLGTQPLLNGTKSPLFNRSSSIADAFSESFRTMAAITTRRNSTPLLRKATKKMKKSRLIAKNGICNVYNTNVPKKDRQYLRDIFTTMIDVKWRYMLVIFAIVFMSSWTVFASFYYVISVLHGDIRNQFKRGLFNHSVCIQNIDSFFSSFLFAVETHHTIGYGHRYITTECPMAGAIMCLQCICGLLIQSFMVGLVFAKMARPKKRAETIIFSEKAVICLRDGQLCFLCRVGDMRNTHLVEAHVRLQFITDRETAEGEIEPLHQYEMKVGPSTTDDDRIFLVWPSTLCHVIDSESPLYEYNASSMLSAQFEIVVLLEGIVESTGMTAQARTSYLPCEILWGHRFKKLVTYQRSNGSYQIDYGIFHSTYEVKTPSCSASQFHARRLVSYGHLNNLRNTMIFLM
;
A
#
# COMPACT_ATOMS: atom_id res chain seq x y z
N MET A 1 30.34 -10.75 -39.65
CA MET A 1 29.54 -11.66 -38.82
C MET A 1 28.08 -11.49 -39.18
N THR A 2 27.61 -12.33 -40.10
CA THR A 2 26.22 -12.41 -40.56
C THR A 2 25.54 -13.49 -39.72
N LEU A 3 24.56 -13.11 -38.90
CA LEU A 3 23.77 -14.05 -38.10
C LEU A 3 22.48 -14.40 -38.84
N SER A 4 22.40 -15.66 -39.22
CA SER A 4 21.29 -16.35 -39.87
C SER A 4 20.14 -16.61 -38.89
N VAL A 5 18.91 -16.47 -39.38
CA VAL A 5 17.66 -16.81 -38.70
C VAL A 5 17.33 -18.28 -38.98
N PRO A 6 16.97 -19.12 -37.98
CA PRO A 6 16.49 -20.47 -38.24
C PRO A 6 14.97 -20.50 -38.48
N THR A 7 14.58 -21.17 -39.55
CA THR A 7 13.22 -21.54 -39.94
C THR A 7 12.73 -22.77 -39.16
N PHE A 8 11.46 -22.78 -38.76
CA PHE A 8 10.77 -23.93 -38.16
C PHE A 8 9.81 -24.59 -39.16
N PRO A 9 9.67 -25.93 -39.17
CA PRO A 9 8.80 -26.63 -40.12
C PRO A 9 7.35 -26.77 -39.63
N GLU A 10 6.43 -26.77 -40.60
CA GLU A 10 4.99 -26.98 -40.47
C GLU A 10 4.63 -28.37 -39.94
N ILE A 11 3.60 -28.42 -39.08
CA ILE A 11 2.91 -29.67 -38.72
C ILE A 11 1.43 -29.53 -39.06
N ASN A 12 1.04 -30.24 -40.11
CA ASN A 12 -0.33 -30.65 -40.42
C ASN A 12 -0.89 -31.53 -39.30
N LYS A 13 -2.15 -31.31 -38.87
CA LYS A 13 -3.16 -32.38 -38.70
C LYS A 13 -4.55 -31.88 -38.26
N THR A 14 -5.51 -32.23 -39.12
CA THR A 14 -6.84 -32.81 -38.84
C THR A 14 -7.97 -31.97 -38.25
N ARG A 15 -8.96 -31.73 -39.13
CA ARG A 15 -10.36 -31.36 -38.89
C ARG A 15 -11.03 -32.30 -37.87
N VAL A 16 -11.76 -31.71 -36.90
CA VAL A 16 -12.80 -32.40 -36.14
C VAL A 16 -14.15 -31.70 -36.37
N ALA A 17 -15.15 -32.52 -36.66
CA ALA A 17 -16.47 -32.14 -37.17
C ALA A 17 -17.35 -31.40 -36.15
N ARG A 18 -18.09 -30.41 -36.65
CA ARG A 18 -19.02 -29.55 -35.92
C ARG A 18 -20.42 -30.17 -35.92
N LYS A 19 -20.87 -30.72 -34.79
CA LYS A 19 -22.23 -31.26 -34.63
C LYS A 19 -23.21 -30.13 -34.25
N ARG A 20 -23.98 -29.64 -35.22
CA ARG A 20 -25.14 -28.75 -35.00
C ARG A 20 -26.30 -29.58 -34.42
N ARG A 21 -26.85 -29.18 -33.27
CA ARG A 21 -28.17 -29.60 -32.81
C ARG A 21 -29.11 -28.39 -32.83
N LYS A 22 -30.16 -28.50 -33.65
CA LYS A 22 -31.35 -27.64 -33.65
C LYS A 22 -32.14 -27.89 -32.35
N MET A 23 -32.75 -26.85 -31.79
CA MET A 23 -33.79 -26.99 -30.78
C MET A 23 -34.98 -26.13 -31.22
N SER A 24 -36.14 -26.75 -31.29
CA SER A 24 -37.39 -26.22 -31.82
C SER A 24 -38.17 -25.41 -30.79
N LEU A 25 -39.02 -24.52 -31.30
CA LEU A 25 -40.10 -23.81 -30.63
C LEU A 25 -40.99 -24.74 -29.79
N GLY A 26 -41.39 -24.26 -28.61
CA GLY A 26 -42.51 -24.75 -27.81
C GLY A 26 -43.19 -23.54 -27.14
N THR A 27 -44.51 -23.50 -27.22
CA THR A 27 -45.38 -22.33 -27.04
C THR A 27 -46.19 -22.42 -25.74
N GLN A 28 -46.17 -21.34 -24.93
CA GLN A 28 -47.20 -20.85 -23.96
C GLN A 28 -47.56 -21.65 -22.68
N PRO A 29 -48.28 -21.09 -21.66
CA PRO A 29 -48.92 -19.75 -21.51
C PRO A 29 -48.70 -18.98 -20.17
N LEU A 30 -49.38 -17.82 -20.10
CA LEU A 30 -49.50 -16.71 -19.14
C LEU A 30 -49.89 -16.99 -17.66
N LEU A 31 -49.46 -16.06 -16.78
CA LEU A 31 -50.03 -15.49 -15.53
C LEU A 31 -48.84 -15.11 -14.62
N ASN A 32 -48.71 -13.98 -13.94
CA ASN A 32 -49.67 -13.05 -13.36
C ASN A 32 -48.95 -11.71 -13.07
N GLY A 33 -49.65 -10.58 -13.14
CA GLY A 33 -49.08 -9.26 -12.93
C GLY A 33 -48.99 -8.86 -11.45
N THR A 34 -47.90 -8.17 -11.08
CA THR A 34 -47.84 -7.27 -9.93
C THR A 34 -47.05 -6.02 -10.30
N LYS A 35 -47.69 -4.87 -10.13
CA LYS A 35 -47.17 -3.52 -10.41
C LYS A 35 -46.14 -3.13 -9.33
N SER A 36 -45.00 -2.58 -9.72
CA SER A 36 -44.10 -1.82 -8.84
C SER A 36 -44.05 -0.34 -9.28
N PRO A 37 -43.92 0.63 -8.35
CA PRO A 37 -43.97 2.04 -8.68
C PRO A 37 -42.65 2.54 -9.24
N LEU A 38 -42.75 3.40 -10.26
CA LEU A 38 -41.65 4.15 -10.86
C LEU A 38 -41.09 5.17 -9.87
N PHE A 39 -39.82 5.01 -9.48
CA PHE A 39 -39.02 6.08 -8.87
C PHE A 39 -37.92 6.47 -9.87
N ASN A 40 -38.04 7.68 -10.41
CA ASN A 40 -37.06 8.31 -11.28
C ASN A 40 -35.79 8.64 -10.48
N ARG A 41 -34.67 8.03 -10.81
CA ARG A 41 -33.34 8.44 -10.32
C ARG A 41 -32.43 8.64 -11.52
N SER A 42 -32.02 9.89 -11.75
CA SER A 42 -31.02 10.26 -12.75
C SER A 42 -29.69 9.56 -12.41
N SER A 43 -29.38 8.48 -13.12
CA SER A 43 -28.12 7.75 -12.98
C SER A 43 -26.97 8.59 -13.54
N SER A 44 -26.04 8.99 -12.68
CA SER A 44 -24.80 9.65 -13.07
C SER A 44 -23.90 8.68 -13.81
N ILE A 45 -23.13 9.17 -14.79
CA ILE A 45 -22.18 8.41 -15.62
C ILE A 45 -21.19 7.60 -14.74
N ALA A 46 -20.91 8.04 -13.51
CA ALA A 46 -20.06 7.35 -12.56
C ALA A 46 -20.61 5.98 -12.10
N ASP A 47 -21.94 5.81 -12.03
CA ASP A 47 -22.56 4.55 -11.59
C ASP A 47 -22.47 3.47 -12.67
N ALA A 48 -22.52 3.86 -13.96
CA ALA A 48 -22.41 2.96 -15.10
C ALA A 48 -21.00 2.35 -15.26
N PHE A 49 -19.95 3.10 -14.91
CA PHE A 49 -18.57 2.61 -14.96
C PHE A 49 -18.25 1.64 -13.80
N SER A 50 -18.91 1.79 -12.65
CA SER A 50 -18.75 0.91 -11.47
C SER A 50 -19.36 -0.49 -11.68
N GLU A 51 -20.55 -0.55 -12.28
CA GLU A 51 -21.28 -1.80 -12.57
C GLU A 51 -20.52 -2.71 -13.55
N SER A 52 -19.94 -2.13 -14.61
CA SER A 52 -19.20 -2.89 -15.65
C SER A 52 -17.94 -3.59 -15.13
N PHE A 53 -17.26 -3.01 -14.13
CA PHE A 53 -16.08 -3.63 -13.52
C PHE A 53 -16.45 -4.77 -12.56
N ARG A 54 -17.62 -4.69 -11.90
CA ARG A 54 -18.10 -5.74 -10.98
C ARG A 54 -18.54 -7.00 -11.72
N THR A 55 -19.15 -6.86 -12.89
CA THR A 55 -19.60 -8.00 -13.70
C THR A 55 -18.44 -8.77 -14.33
N MET A 56 -17.37 -8.09 -14.77
CA MET A 56 -16.19 -8.79 -15.33
C MET A 56 -15.34 -9.54 -14.29
N ALA A 57 -15.31 -9.08 -13.03
CA ALA A 57 -14.57 -9.78 -11.97
C ALA A 57 -15.32 -11.03 -11.45
N ALA A 58 -16.62 -11.14 -11.67
CA ALA A 58 -17.47 -12.22 -11.16
C ALA A 58 -17.59 -13.44 -12.10
N ILE A 59 -17.11 -13.35 -13.36
CA ILE A 59 -17.34 -14.38 -14.38
C ILE A 59 -16.16 -15.38 -14.52
N THR A 60 -15.00 -15.13 -13.91
CA THR A 60 -13.78 -15.93 -14.14
C THR A 60 -13.51 -17.07 -13.14
N THR A 61 -14.39 -17.33 -12.17
CA THR A 61 -14.16 -18.39 -11.16
C THR A 61 -15.39 -19.25 -10.87
N ARG A 62 -15.80 -20.03 -11.88
CA ARG A 62 -16.60 -21.24 -11.64
C ARG A 62 -16.05 -22.40 -12.46
N ARG A 63 -15.15 -23.16 -11.86
CA ARG A 63 -14.76 -24.49 -12.35
C ARG A 63 -14.86 -25.50 -11.21
N ASN A 64 -15.71 -26.49 -11.44
CA ASN A 64 -16.13 -27.55 -10.53
C ASN A 64 -14.94 -28.39 -10.02
N SER A 65 -14.91 -28.65 -8.71
CA SER A 65 -14.24 -29.84 -8.17
C SER A 65 -14.96 -30.31 -6.89
N THR A 66 -15.08 -31.63 -6.79
CA THR A 66 -15.89 -32.46 -5.90
C THR A 66 -15.56 -32.32 -4.40
N PRO A 67 -16.53 -32.45 -3.47
CA PRO A 67 -16.33 -32.07 -2.07
C PRO A 67 -16.27 -33.28 -1.12
N LEU A 68 -15.34 -34.22 -1.28
CA LEU A 68 -15.13 -35.27 -0.26
C LEU A 68 -13.62 -35.51 -0.09
N LEU A 69 -13.17 -35.58 1.16
CA LEU A 69 -11.77 -35.79 1.59
C LEU A 69 -10.83 -34.56 1.72
N ARG A 70 -11.30 -33.44 2.28
CA ARG A 70 -10.40 -32.35 2.76
C ARG A 70 -10.82 -31.80 4.13
N LYS A 71 -11.07 -32.70 5.09
CA LYS A 71 -11.59 -32.33 6.43
C LYS A 71 -10.61 -32.53 7.60
N ALA A 72 -9.32 -32.78 7.38
CA ALA A 72 -8.37 -33.05 8.49
C ALA A 72 -7.16 -32.11 8.61
N THR A 73 -6.98 -31.10 7.74
CA THR A 73 -5.82 -30.16 7.84
C THR A 73 -6.14 -28.71 7.47
N LYS A 74 -7.37 -28.25 7.73
CA LYS A 74 -7.62 -26.81 7.93
C LYS A 74 -7.41 -26.48 9.39
N LYS A 75 -6.15 -26.52 9.85
CA LYS A 75 -5.74 -25.75 11.03
C LYS A 75 -6.19 -24.32 10.72
N MET A 76 -7.11 -23.76 11.52
CA MET A 76 -7.73 -22.47 11.28
C MET A 76 -6.67 -21.48 10.82
N LYS A 77 -6.66 -21.10 9.53
CA LYS A 77 -5.97 -19.88 9.11
C LYS A 77 -6.82 -18.75 9.68
N LYS A 78 -6.59 -18.45 10.96
CA LYS A 78 -7.21 -17.34 11.67
C LYS A 78 -6.99 -16.08 10.83
N SER A 79 -8.02 -15.26 10.71
CA SER A 79 -7.91 -13.98 10.03
C SER A 79 -6.86 -13.14 10.77
N ARG A 80 -5.90 -12.61 10.02
CA ARG A 80 -4.82 -11.76 10.53
C ARG A 80 -5.17 -10.30 10.23
N LEU A 81 -4.93 -9.40 11.18
CA LEU A 81 -5.21 -7.96 11.06
C LEU A 81 -4.19 -7.26 10.19
N ILE A 82 -2.91 -7.53 10.37
CA ILE A 82 -1.83 -6.91 9.59
C ILE A 82 -1.03 -8.02 8.94
N ALA A 83 -0.96 -8.09 7.62
CA ALA A 83 -0.14 -9.08 6.94
C ALA A 83 1.37 -8.92 7.24
N LYS A 84 2.17 -9.97 7.03
CA LYS A 84 3.64 -9.93 7.25
C LYS A 84 4.37 -8.82 6.50
N ASN A 85 3.79 -8.35 5.39
CA ASN A 85 4.28 -7.23 4.59
C ASN A 85 3.78 -5.85 5.06
N GLY A 86 3.09 -5.77 6.21
CA GLY A 86 2.62 -4.52 6.80
C GLY A 86 1.31 -3.98 6.22
N ILE A 87 0.64 -4.71 5.33
CA ILE A 87 -0.67 -4.34 4.77
C ILE A 87 -1.76 -4.66 5.81
N CYS A 88 -2.57 -3.65 6.15
CA CYS A 88 -3.72 -3.83 7.04
C CYS A 88 -4.88 -4.52 6.30
N ASN A 89 -5.37 -5.62 6.86
CA ASN A 89 -6.50 -6.40 6.39
C ASN A 89 -7.79 -5.98 7.12
N VAL A 90 -8.06 -4.68 7.14
CA VAL A 90 -9.25 -4.07 7.73
C VAL A 90 -9.96 -3.28 6.64
N TYR A 91 -11.26 -3.50 6.47
CA TYR A 91 -12.06 -2.80 5.49
C TYR A 91 -13.21 -2.07 6.18
N ASN A 92 -13.27 -0.75 6.00
CA ASN A 92 -14.32 0.06 6.58
C ASN A 92 -15.56 -0.01 5.67
N THR A 93 -16.69 -0.42 6.23
CA THR A 93 -17.99 -0.43 5.56
C THR A 93 -18.90 0.66 6.14
N ASN A 94 -19.87 1.13 5.35
CA ASN A 94 -20.90 2.09 5.80
C ASN A 94 -20.39 3.40 6.43
N VAL A 95 -19.26 3.93 5.94
CA VAL A 95 -18.78 5.25 6.36
C VAL A 95 -19.66 6.34 5.74
N PRO A 96 -20.41 7.13 6.52
CA PRO A 96 -21.30 8.15 5.97
C PRO A 96 -20.49 9.22 5.21
N LYS A 97 -20.97 9.62 4.03
CA LYS A 97 -20.40 10.70 3.20
C LYS A 97 -18.92 10.52 2.80
N LYS A 98 -18.43 9.28 2.76
CA LYS A 98 -17.06 8.93 2.39
C LYS A 98 -16.59 9.61 1.10
N ASP A 99 -17.37 9.53 0.02
CA ASP A 99 -16.98 10.07 -1.29
C ASP A 99 -16.88 11.61 -1.28
N ARG A 100 -17.80 12.28 -0.57
CA ARG A 100 -17.76 13.74 -0.41
C ARG A 100 -16.51 14.18 0.37
N GLN A 101 -16.08 13.39 1.34
CA GLN A 101 -14.89 13.70 2.13
C GLN A 101 -13.61 13.53 1.31
N TYR A 102 -13.51 12.51 0.45
CA TYR A 102 -12.40 12.37 -0.50
C TYR A 102 -12.37 13.51 -1.53
N LEU A 103 -13.52 13.95 -2.03
CA LEU A 103 -13.58 15.08 -2.97
C LEU A 103 -13.16 16.40 -2.32
N ARG A 104 -13.45 16.60 -1.03
CA ARG A 104 -13.00 17.78 -0.28
C ARG A 104 -11.48 17.78 -0.11
N ASP A 105 -10.87 16.60 -0.03
CA ASP A 105 -9.42 16.43 0.10
C ASP A 105 -8.81 15.88 -1.21
N ILE A 106 -8.97 16.66 -2.28
CA ILE A 106 -8.56 16.25 -3.64
C ILE A 106 -7.04 16.10 -3.77
N PHE A 107 -6.27 16.88 -3.00
CA PHE A 107 -4.81 16.87 -3.03
C PHE A 107 -4.25 15.55 -2.50
N THR A 108 -4.66 15.14 -1.29
CA THR A 108 -4.19 13.86 -0.72
C THR A 108 -4.70 12.68 -1.56
N THR A 109 -5.96 12.73 -2.01
CA THR A 109 -6.58 11.70 -2.83
C THR A 109 -5.77 11.46 -4.11
N MET A 110 -5.39 12.52 -4.82
CA MET A 110 -4.59 12.40 -6.04
C MET A 110 -3.17 11.87 -5.78
N ILE A 111 -2.56 12.24 -4.66
CA ILE A 111 -1.25 11.71 -4.27
C ILE A 111 -1.34 10.23 -3.88
N ASP A 112 -2.46 9.75 -3.35
CA ASP A 112 -2.63 8.35 -2.94
C ASP A 112 -3.08 7.40 -4.05
N VAL A 113 -3.70 7.92 -5.10
CA VAL A 113 -4.07 7.17 -6.32
C VAL A 113 -2.82 6.54 -6.99
N LYS A 114 -2.94 5.38 -7.64
CA LYS A 114 -1.79 4.73 -8.32
C LYS A 114 -1.24 5.61 -9.45
N TRP A 115 0.07 5.52 -9.73
CA TRP A 115 0.75 6.27 -10.81
C TRP A 115 0.00 6.24 -12.15
N ARG A 116 -0.48 5.06 -12.57
CA ARG A 116 -1.20 4.90 -13.85
C ARG A 116 -2.43 5.80 -13.94
N TYR A 117 -3.23 5.87 -12.87
CA TYR A 117 -4.43 6.70 -12.85
C TYR A 117 -4.09 8.18 -12.72
N MET A 118 -3.05 8.54 -11.95
CA MET A 118 -2.60 9.94 -11.87
C MET A 118 -2.16 10.47 -13.25
N LEU A 119 -1.38 9.69 -14.00
CA LEU A 119 -0.96 10.05 -15.37
C LEU A 119 -2.15 10.17 -16.32
N VAL A 120 -3.13 9.25 -16.22
CA VAL A 120 -4.36 9.33 -17.01
C VAL A 120 -5.18 10.57 -16.66
N ILE A 121 -5.31 10.93 -15.38
CA ILE A 121 -6.00 12.14 -14.94
C ILE A 121 -5.33 13.39 -15.53
N PHE A 122 -3.99 13.49 -15.47
CA PHE A 122 -3.29 14.62 -16.09
C PHE A 122 -3.46 14.65 -17.61
N ALA A 123 -3.38 13.50 -18.29
CA ALA A 123 -3.63 13.43 -19.73
C ALA A 123 -5.03 13.93 -20.08
N ILE A 124 -6.05 13.55 -19.30
CA ILE A 124 -7.42 14.05 -19.48
C ILE A 124 -7.50 15.56 -19.26
N VAL A 125 -6.85 16.10 -18.21
CA VAL A 125 -6.83 17.55 -17.94
C VAL A 125 -6.20 18.31 -19.11
N PHE A 126 -5.04 17.88 -19.61
CA PHE A 126 -4.40 18.51 -20.78
C PHE A 126 -5.24 18.40 -22.05
N MET A 127 -5.75 17.21 -22.37
CA MET A 127 -6.62 17.02 -23.54
C MET A 127 -7.87 17.90 -23.46
N SER A 128 -8.47 18.02 -22.28
CA SER A 128 -9.64 18.86 -22.06
C SER A 128 -9.31 20.36 -22.22
N SER A 129 -8.18 20.82 -21.68
CA SER A 129 -7.79 22.22 -21.78
C SER A 129 -7.48 22.61 -23.22
N TRP A 130 -6.74 21.78 -23.96
CA TRP A 130 -6.47 22.00 -25.39
C TRP A 130 -7.75 22.05 -26.20
N THR A 131 -8.70 21.14 -25.94
CA THR A 131 -9.99 21.11 -26.65
C THR A 131 -10.84 22.35 -26.36
N VAL A 132 -10.84 22.85 -25.13
CA VAL A 132 -11.56 24.09 -24.74
C VAL A 132 -10.96 25.31 -25.46
N PHE A 133 -9.64 25.50 -25.41
CA PHE A 133 -9.00 26.62 -26.11
C PHE A 133 -9.09 26.49 -27.64
N ALA A 134 -8.97 25.28 -28.18
CA ALA A 134 -9.20 25.01 -29.60
C ALA A 134 -10.61 25.42 -30.04
N SER A 135 -11.62 25.14 -29.20
CA SER A 135 -13.00 25.53 -29.46
C SER A 135 -13.15 27.05 -29.48
N PHE A 136 -12.51 27.77 -28.57
CA PHE A 136 -12.50 29.23 -28.59
C PHE A 136 -11.86 29.80 -29.87
N TYR A 137 -10.69 29.31 -30.27
CA TYR A 137 -10.04 29.76 -31.50
C TYR A 137 -10.87 29.43 -32.74
N TYR A 138 -11.44 28.22 -32.79
CA TYR A 138 -12.31 27.80 -33.89
C TYR A 138 -13.54 28.70 -34.00
N VAL A 139 -14.22 29.00 -32.88
CA VAL A 139 -15.38 29.90 -32.87
C VAL A 139 -14.99 31.31 -33.31
N ILE A 140 -13.85 31.85 -32.86
CA ILE A 140 -13.36 33.16 -33.31
C ILE A 140 -13.13 33.16 -34.83
N SER A 141 -12.43 32.16 -35.36
CA SER A 141 -12.16 32.04 -36.80
C SER A 141 -13.43 31.84 -37.63
N VAL A 142 -14.45 31.15 -37.10
CA VAL A 142 -15.75 31.00 -37.77
C VAL A 142 -16.53 32.31 -37.76
N LEU A 143 -16.61 33.00 -36.61
CA LEU A 143 -17.34 34.26 -36.47
C LEU A 143 -16.72 35.39 -37.31
N HIS A 144 -15.39 35.42 -37.41
CA HIS A 144 -14.67 36.36 -38.27
C HIS A 144 -14.80 36.03 -39.77
N GLY A 145 -15.21 34.79 -40.10
CA GLY A 145 -15.39 34.33 -41.48
C GLY A 145 -14.11 33.80 -42.14
N ASP A 146 -13.05 33.56 -41.37
CA ASP A 146 -11.74 33.11 -41.85
C ASP A 146 -11.79 31.72 -42.51
N ILE A 147 -12.66 30.84 -41.99
CA ILE A 147 -12.81 29.46 -42.47
C ILE A 147 -13.77 29.37 -43.67
N ARG A 148 -14.87 30.15 -43.66
CA ARG A 148 -15.98 30.01 -44.63
C ARG A 148 -15.71 30.70 -45.97
N ASN A 149 -14.84 31.71 -45.99
CA ASN A 149 -14.65 32.57 -47.16
C ASN A 149 -13.24 32.46 -47.76
N GLN A 150 -12.74 31.24 -48.01
CA GLN A 150 -11.45 31.06 -48.72
C GLN A 150 -11.42 31.81 -50.08
N PHE A 151 -12.56 31.86 -50.76
CA PHE A 151 -12.72 32.56 -52.05
C PHE A 151 -12.60 34.10 -51.96
N LYS A 152 -12.88 34.72 -50.80
CA LYS A 152 -12.75 36.18 -50.62
C LYS A 152 -11.35 36.62 -50.21
N ARG A 153 -10.48 35.71 -49.74
CA ARG A 153 -9.10 36.04 -49.35
C ARG A 153 -8.28 36.60 -50.52
N GLY A 154 -8.50 36.08 -51.72
CA GLY A 154 -7.81 36.53 -52.93
C GLY A 154 -8.40 37.80 -53.57
N LEU A 155 -9.63 38.19 -53.22
CA LEU A 155 -10.35 39.27 -53.93
C LEU A 155 -10.38 40.61 -53.17
N PHE A 156 -10.26 40.60 -51.83
CA PHE A 156 -10.49 41.80 -51.00
C PHE A 156 -9.44 42.07 -49.90
N ASN A 157 -8.22 41.51 -49.95
CA ASN A 157 -7.22 41.69 -48.86
C ASN A 157 -7.81 41.43 -47.46
N HIS A 158 -8.63 40.37 -47.31
CA HIS A 158 -9.20 39.99 -46.01
C HIS A 158 -8.08 39.52 -45.09
N SER A 159 -7.77 40.33 -44.08
CA SER A 159 -6.82 40.02 -43.02
C SER A 159 -7.47 39.00 -42.07
N VAL A 160 -6.77 37.91 -41.75
CA VAL A 160 -7.31 36.81 -40.92
C VAL A 160 -6.89 36.97 -39.47
N CYS A 161 -7.70 36.54 -38.50
CA CYS A 161 -7.33 36.62 -37.08
C CYS A 161 -6.14 35.71 -36.74
N ILE A 162 -6.16 34.47 -37.26
CA ILE A 162 -5.14 33.45 -37.02
C ILE A 162 -4.81 32.81 -38.35
N GLN A 163 -3.53 32.81 -38.69
CA GLN A 163 -3.08 32.26 -39.96
C GLN A 163 -3.12 30.73 -39.97
N ASN A 164 -3.48 30.18 -41.13
CA ASN A 164 -3.48 28.74 -41.41
C ASN A 164 -4.34 27.91 -40.43
N ILE A 165 -5.55 28.40 -40.14
CA ILE A 165 -6.64 27.64 -39.52
C ILE A 165 -7.69 27.30 -40.59
N ASP A 166 -7.87 26.01 -40.82
CA ASP A 166 -8.69 25.44 -41.89
C ASP A 166 -9.73 24.43 -41.36
N SER A 167 -9.47 23.81 -40.20
CA SER A 167 -10.36 22.85 -39.53
C SER A 167 -10.29 22.96 -38.01
N PHE A 168 -11.24 22.34 -37.29
CA PHE A 168 -11.15 22.24 -35.83
C PHE A 168 -9.83 21.60 -35.36
N PHE A 169 -9.33 20.61 -36.10
CA PHE A 169 -8.06 19.97 -35.80
C PHE A 169 -6.87 20.95 -35.94
N SER A 170 -6.90 21.85 -36.92
CA SER A 170 -5.88 22.90 -37.04
C SER A 170 -5.91 23.91 -35.88
N SER A 171 -7.11 24.24 -35.36
CA SER A 171 -7.26 25.05 -34.14
C SER A 171 -6.79 24.29 -32.89
N PHE A 172 -6.98 22.97 -32.85
CA PHE A 172 -6.47 22.11 -31.78
C PHE A 172 -4.94 22.06 -31.77
N LEU A 173 -4.31 21.88 -32.93
CA LEU A 173 -2.86 21.94 -33.04
C LEU A 173 -2.33 23.31 -32.62
N PHE A 174 -2.97 24.40 -33.05
CA PHE A 174 -2.60 25.75 -32.59
C PHE A 174 -2.72 25.88 -31.06
N ALA A 175 -3.81 25.39 -30.46
CA ALA A 175 -3.96 25.38 -29.01
C ALA A 175 -2.84 24.59 -28.32
N VAL A 176 -2.45 23.42 -28.83
CA VAL A 176 -1.32 22.64 -28.28
C VAL A 176 0.00 23.41 -28.41
N GLU A 177 0.27 23.98 -29.58
CA GLU A 177 1.47 24.76 -29.89
C GLU A 177 1.64 25.95 -28.94
N THR A 178 0.55 26.69 -28.69
CA THR A 178 0.52 27.82 -27.76
C THR A 178 0.63 27.36 -26.30
N HIS A 179 -0.09 26.30 -25.90
CA HIS A 179 -0.14 25.86 -24.50
C HIS A 179 1.22 25.34 -24.02
N HIS A 180 1.93 24.61 -24.86
CA HIS A 180 3.25 24.03 -24.55
C HIS A 180 4.40 24.91 -25.01
N THR A 181 4.11 26.11 -25.51
CA THR A 181 5.12 27.05 -26.03
C THR A 181 6.04 26.42 -27.09
N ILE A 182 5.50 25.49 -27.90
CA ILE A 182 6.24 24.85 -28.99
C ILE A 182 6.45 25.85 -30.12
N GLY A 183 5.36 26.56 -30.50
CA GLY A 183 5.41 27.69 -31.41
C GLY A 183 6.12 27.42 -32.74
N TYR A 184 5.67 26.43 -33.52
CA TYR A 184 6.28 26.10 -34.82
C TYR A 184 6.31 27.30 -35.80
N GLY A 185 5.46 28.31 -35.60
CA GLY A 185 5.43 29.54 -36.40
C GLY A 185 4.61 29.45 -37.68
N HIS A 186 4.17 28.25 -38.08
CA HIS A 186 3.26 28.07 -39.21
C HIS A 186 1.85 28.64 -38.93
N ARG A 187 1.42 28.65 -37.66
CA ARG A 187 0.15 29.23 -37.19
C ARG A 187 0.47 30.31 -36.18
N TYR A 188 0.00 31.53 -36.44
CA TYR A 188 0.25 32.68 -35.57
C TYR A 188 -0.92 33.66 -35.60
N ILE A 189 -1.07 34.42 -34.52
CA ILE A 189 -2.12 35.43 -34.35
C ILE A 189 -1.69 36.74 -35.01
N THR A 190 -2.61 37.39 -35.72
CA THR A 190 -2.41 38.72 -36.31
C THR A 190 -2.99 39.82 -35.42
N THR A 191 -2.69 41.08 -35.73
CA THR A 191 -3.19 42.24 -34.97
C THR A 191 -4.66 42.59 -35.21
N GLU A 192 -5.34 41.88 -36.12
CA GLU A 192 -6.71 42.19 -36.55
C GLU A 192 -7.74 41.92 -35.45
N CYS A 193 -7.52 40.88 -34.65
CA CYS A 193 -8.51 40.38 -33.70
C CYS A 193 -7.95 40.39 -32.27
N PRO A 194 -8.10 41.51 -31.53
CA PRO A 194 -7.63 41.62 -30.15
C PRO A 194 -8.17 40.53 -29.22
N MET A 195 -9.39 40.04 -29.48
CA MET A 195 -10.00 38.94 -28.72
C MET A 195 -9.19 37.64 -28.82
N ALA A 196 -8.61 37.31 -29.98
CA ALA A 196 -7.77 36.13 -30.14
C ALA A 196 -6.49 36.26 -29.31
N GLY A 197 -5.88 37.45 -29.30
CA GLY A 197 -4.74 37.76 -28.44
C GLY A 197 -5.08 37.66 -26.95
N ALA A 198 -6.24 38.15 -26.52
CA ALA A 198 -6.68 38.04 -25.13
C ALA A 198 -6.89 36.58 -24.69
N ILE A 199 -7.49 35.73 -25.55
CA ILE A 199 -7.63 34.29 -25.27
C ILE A 199 -6.27 33.61 -25.21
N MET A 200 -5.32 33.99 -26.08
CA MET A 200 -3.95 33.49 -26.01
C MET A 200 -3.27 33.84 -24.69
N CYS A 201 -3.39 35.09 -24.23
CA CYS A 201 -2.86 35.50 -22.92
C CYS A 201 -3.48 34.68 -21.78
N LEU A 202 -4.81 34.50 -21.78
CA LEU A 202 -5.50 33.67 -20.79
C LEU A 202 -5.03 32.22 -20.86
N GLN A 203 -4.85 31.67 -22.06
CA GLN A 203 -4.35 30.32 -22.27
C GLN A 203 -2.95 30.15 -21.69
N CYS A 204 -2.05 31.10 -21.90
CA CYS A 204 -0.70 31.06 -21.35
C CYS A 204 -0.75 31.02 -19.81
N ILE A 205 -1.58 31.86 -19.18
CA ILE A 205 -1.75 31.86 -17.72
C ILE A 205 -2.29 30.51 -17.22
N CYS A 206 -3.36 30.00 -17.84
CA CYS A 206 -3.94 28.72 -17.45
C CYS A 206 -2.98 27.54 -17.67
N GLY A 207 -2.21 27.55 -18.78
CA GLY A 207 -1.24 26.51 -19.07
C GLY A 207 -0.11 26.46 -18.05
N LEU A 208 0.44 27.61 -17.69
CA LEU A 208 1.46 27.71 -16.64
C LEU A 208 0.94 27.20 -15.29
N LEU A 209 -0.31 27.53 -14.93
CA LEU A 209 -0.92 27.04 -13.69
C LEU A 209 -1.11 25.51 -13.69
N ILE A 210 -1.61 24.93 -14.78
CA ILE A 210 -1.81 23.47 -14.91
C ILE A 210 -0.46 22.74 -14.85
N GLN A 211 0.54 23.25 -15.58
CA GLN A 211 1.88 22.65 -15.60
C GLN A 211 2.57 22.73 -14.23
N SER A 212 2.45 23.86 -13.54
CA SER A 212 2.99 24.04 -12.18
C SER A 212 2.37 23.06 -11.19
N PHE A 213 1.04 22.88 -11.26
CA PHE A 213 0.33 21.94 -10.41
C PHE A 213 0.74 20.49 -10.67
N MET A 214 0.89 20.10 -11.95
CA MET A 214 1.38 18.78 -12.32
C MET A 214 2.77 18.51 -11.71
N VAL A 215 3.73 19.42 -11.91
CA VAL A 215 5.09 19.27 -11.38
C VAL A 215 5.06 19.17 -9.85
N GLY A 216 4.32 20.04 -9.17
CA GLY A 216 4.20 20.02 -7.71
C GLY A 216 3.66 18.70 -7.16
N LEU A 217 2.65 18.13 -7.81
CA LEU A 217 2.07 16.85 -7.41
C LEU A 217 2.95 15.64 -7.72
N VAL A 218 3.59 15.64 -8.89
CA VAL A 218 4.56 14.59 -9.25
C VAL A 218 5.70 14.61 -8.25
N PHE A 219 6.24 15.78 -7.92
CA PHE A 219 7.26 15.95 -6.90
C PHE A 219 6.79 15.45 -5.53
N ALA A 220 5.63 15.93 -5.03
CA ALA A 220 5.08 15.52 -3.73
C ALA A 220 4.85 14.01 -3.65
N LYS A 221 4.37 13.38 -4.74
CA LYS A 221 4.16 11.94 -4.81
C LYS A 221 5.46 11.16 -4.84
N MET A 222 6.46 11.65 -5.57
CA MET A 222 7.76 11.00 -5.71
C MET A 222 8.57 11.10 -4.42
N ALA A 223 8.38 12.18 -3.66
CA ALA A 223 8.97 12.38 -2.35
C ALA A 223 8.50 11.32 -1.35
N ARG A 224 7.23 10.88 -1.38
CA ARG A 224 6.67 9.97 -0.36
C ARG A 224 7.52 8.71 -0.14
N PRO A 225 7.91 8.39 1.11
CA PRO A 225 8.82 7.29 1.41
C PRO A 225 8.15 5.90 1.45
N LYS A 226 7.10 5.64 0.64
CA LYS A 226 6.37 4.36 0.66
C LYS A 226 7.29 3.16 0.37
N LYS A 227 8.20 3.31 -0.60
CA LYS A 227 9.17 2.27 -0.93
C LYS A 227 10.25 2.09 0.13
N ARG A 228 10.45 3.06 1.03
CA ARG A 228 11.45 2.96 2.07
C ARG A 228 11.03 1.99 3.17
N ALA A 229 9.75 1.96 3.50
CA ALA A 229 9.20 0.98 4.44
C ALA A 229 9.42 -0.48 3.98
N GLU A 230 9.49 -0.72 2.66
CA GLU A 230 9.73 -2.05 2.09
C GLU A 230 11.20 -2.52 2.21
N THR A 231 12.17 -1.62 2.47
CA THR A 231 13.58 -2.01 2.66
C THR A 231 13.91 -2.35 4.11
N ILE A 232 12.99 -2.08 5.03
CA ILE A 232 13.06 -2.51 6.41
C ILE A 232 12.51 -3.93 6.47
N ILE A 233 13.33 -4.85 6.98
CA ILE A 233 12.98 -6.25 7.12
C ILE A 233 12.80 -6.61 8.58
N PHE A 234 11.82 -7.46 8.84
CA PHE A 234 11.57 -8.06 10.14
C PHE A 234 11.86 -9.56 10.10
N SER A 235 12.19 -10.16 11.24
CA SER A 235 12.28 -11.61 11.37
C SER A 235 10.96 -12.29 10.96
N GLU A 236 11.02 -13.45 10.30
CA GLU A 236 9.80 -14.16 9.90
C GLU A 236 9.06 -14.69 11.14
N LYS A 237 9.83 -15.16 12.11
CA LYS A 237 9.38 -15.69 13.40
C LYS A 237 9.92 -14.83 14.53
N ALA A 238 9.11 -14.64 15.56
CA ALA A 238 9.58 -14.10 16.83
C ALA A 238 10.02 -15.27 17.73
N VAL A 239 10.82 -14.99 18.75
CA VAL A 239 11.29 -16.03 19.68
C VAL A 239 11.11 -15.58 21.12
N ILE A 240 10.86 -16.54 22.01
CA ILE A 240 10.84 -16.29 23.46
C ILE A 240 11.98 -17.08 24.09
N CYS A 241 12.83 -16.41 24.85
CA CYS A 241 13.89 -17.07 25.58
C CYS A 241 14.25 -16.37 26.88
N LEU A 242 15.00 -17.08 27.72
CA LEU A 242 15.60 -16.49 28.91
C LEU A 242 16.80 -15.61 28.52
N ARG A 243 16.79 -14.34 28.94
CA ARG A 243 17.88 -13.38 28.78
C ARG A 243 18.08 -12.65 30.10
N ASP A 244 19.31 -12.63 30.61
CA ASP A 244 19.68 -11.99 31.87
C ASP A 244 18.79 -12.43 33.07
N GLY A 245 18.36 -13.70 33.03
CA GLY A 245 17.51 -14.32 34.05
C GLY A 245 16.02 -13.97 33.97
N GLN A 246 15.57 -13.21 32.96
CA GLN A 246 14.16 -12.90 32.73
C GLN A 246 13.69 -13.52 31.40
N LEU A 247 12.40 -13.84 31.30
CA LEU A 247 11.82 -14.30 30.03
C LEU A 247 11.55 -13.09 29.15
N CYS A 248 12.04 -13.12 27.91
CA CYS A 248 11.91 -12.01 26.98
C CYS A 248 11.32 -12.47 25.65
N PHE A 249 10.43 -11.66 25.11
CA PHE A 249 10.00 -11.72 23.72
C PHE A 249 11.01 -10.98 22.84
N LEU A 250 11.48 -11.65 21.79
CA LEU A 250 12.49 -11.13 20.88
C LEU A 250 11.98 -11.15 19.44
N CYS A 251 12.17 -10.05 18.73
CA CYS A 251 12.03 -10.00 17.28
C CYS A 251 13.19 -9.21 16.68
N ARG A 252 13.53 -9.49 15.42
CA ARG A 252 14.65 -8.84 14.76
C ARG A 252 14.16 -7.85 13.73
N VAL A 253 14.83 -6.71 13.65
CA VAL A 253 14.62 -5.69 12.64
C VAL A 253 15.95 -5.31 12.00
N GLY A 254 15.95 -5.01 10.72
CA GLY A 254 17.14 -4.55 10.00
C GLY A 254 16.76 -3.66 8.82
N ASP A 255 17.65 -2.74 8.47
CA ASP A 255 17.56 -1.96 7.24
C ASP A 255 18.50 -2.57 6.20
N MET A 256 17.95 -2.93 5.03
CA MET A 256 18.75 -3.46 3.92
C MET A 256 19.58 -2.37 3.22
N ARG A 257 19.31 -1.09 3.48
CA ARG A 257 20.03 0.03 2.87
C ARG A 257 21.13 0.58 3.79
N ASN A 258 22.12 1.22 3.17
CA ASN A 258 23.24 1.86 3.88
C ASN A 258 22.89 3.25 4.44
N THR A 259 21.93 3.95 3.83
CA THR A 259 21.40 5.24 4.34
C THR A 259 20.67 5.04 5.65
N HIS A 260 20.76 5.98 6.59
CA HIS A 260 20.26 5.77 7.93
C HIS A 260 18.77 6.11 8.09
N LEU A 261 18.13 5.44 9.05
CA LEU A 261 16.83 5.84 9.58
C LEU A 261 17.08 6.64 10.86
N VAL A 262 16.88 7.95 10.79
CA VAL A 262 17.10 8.90 11.88
C VAL A 262 15.91 8.82 12.84
N GLU A 263 16.16 8.98 14.15
CA GLU A 263 15.11 8.91 15.19
C GLU A 263 14.23 7.65 15.08
N ALA A 264 14.86 6.53 14.75
CA ALA A 264 14.16 5.26 14.66
C ALA A 264 13.65 4.85 16.05
N HIS A 265 12.35 4.58 16.15
CA HIS A 265 11.72 4.10 17.37
C HIS A 265 10.74 2.97 17.06
N VAL A 266 10.59 2.07 18.02
CA VAL A 266 9.83 0.84 17.86
C VAL A 266 8.70 0.80 18.86
N ARG A 267 7.53 0.36 18.39
CA ARG A 267 6.37 0.12 19.24
C ARG A 267 5.85 -1.30 19.04
N LEU A 268 5.57 -1.99 20.13
CA LEU A 268 4.91 -3.30 20.12
C LEU A 268 3.51 -3.15 20.67
N GLN A 269 2.54 -3.71 19.94
CA GLN A 269 1.12 -3.68 20.30
C GLN A 269 0.61 -5.11 20.34
N PHE A 270 0.14 -5.56 21.50
CA PHE A 270 -0.51 -6.85 21.68
C PHE A 270 -2.02 -6.67 21.49
N ILE A 271 -2.58 -7.32 20.48
CA ILE A 271 -3.99 -7.19 20.12
C ILE A 271 -4.72 -8.48 20.48
N THR A 272 -5.71 -8.37 21.34
CA THR A 272 -6.60 -9.46 21.75
C THR A 272 -8.01 -8.92 22.03
N ASP A 273 -9.00 -9.79 22.01
CA ASP A 273 -10.30 -9.44 22.57
C ASP A 273 -10.19 -9.42 24.10
N ARG A 274 -10.79 -8.42 24.74
CA ARG A 274 -10.78 -8.22 26.19
C ARG A 274 -12.21 -8.22 26.71
N GLU A 275 -12.45 -8.90 27.83
CA GLU A 275 -13.69 -8.77 28.59
C GLU A 275 -13.45 -7.82 29.78
N THR A 276 -14.29 -6.81 29.95
CA THR A 276 -14.22 -5.89 31.09
C THR A 276 -14.81 -6.52 32.35
N ALA A 277 -14.55 -5.92 33.52
CA ALA A 277 -15.11 -6.42 34.78
C ALA A 277 -16.65 -6.32 34.80
N GLU A 278 -17.21 -5.41 34.01
CA GLU A 278 -18.64 -5.18 33.82
C GLU A 278 -19.28 -6.14 32.79
N GLY A 279 -18.49 -7.01 32.16
CA GLY A 279 -18.96 -8.00 31.16
C GLY A 279 -19.07 -7.45 29.73
N GLU A 280 -18.49 -6.29 29.43
CA GLU A 280 -18.39 -5.79 28.05
C GLU A 280 -17.24 -6.49 27.32
N ILE A 281 -17.51 -6.98 26.11
CA ILE A 281 -16.48 -7.56 25.24
C ILE A 281 -15.96 -6.46 24.33
N GLU A 282 -14.72 -6.03 24.56
CA GLU A 282 -14.00 -5.09 23.71
C GLU A 282 -13.18 -5.86 22.65
N PRO A 283 -13.62 -5.85 21.38
CA PRO A 283 -12.91 -6.54 20.32
C PRO A 283 -11.63 -5.77 19.95
N LEU A 284 -10.56 -6.50 19.64
CA LEU A 284 -9.29 -5.93 19.17
C LEU A 284 -8.69 -4.88 20.11
N HIS A 285 -8.82 -5.06 21.43
CA HIS A 285 -8.17 -4.20 22.41
C HIS A 285 -6.64 -4.27 22.26
N GLN A 286 -5.99 -3.12 22.38
CA GLN A 286 -4.56 -2.94 22.11
C GLN A 286 -3.82 -2.67 23.42
N TYR A 287 -2.89 -3.56 23.77
CA TYR A 287 -1.99 -3.37 24.89
C TYR A 287 -0.59 -3.01 24.39
N GLU A 288 -0.05 -1.89 24.85
CA GLU A 288 1.32 -1.49 24.53
C GLU A 288 2.33 -2.35 25.32
N MET A 289 3.33 -2.86 24.61
CA MET A 289 4.41 -3.66 25.19
C MET A 289 5.71 -2.83 25.16
N LYS A 290 6.24 -2.48 26.34
CA LYS A 290 7.47 -1.68 26.47
C LYS A 290 8.68 -2.35 25.82
N VAL A 291 9.47 -1.62 25.05
CA VAL A 291 10.66 -2.16 24.38
C VAL A 291 11.90 -1.69 25.11
N GLY A 292 12.79 -2.63 25.44
CA GLY A 292 14.05 -2.28 26.08
C GLY A 292 14.61 -3.40 26.96
N PRO A 293 15.94 -3.41 27.19
CA PRO A 293 16.56 -4.28 28.19
C PRO A 293 16.35 -3.77 29.62
N SER A 294 16.09 -2.46 29.80
CA SER A 294 15.74 -1.85 31.08
C SER A 294 14.25 -1.53 31.16
N THR A 295 13.70 -1.42 32.37
CA THR A 295 12.31 -0.95 32.60
C THR A 295 12.12 0.53 32.21
N THR A 296 13.20 1.24 31.94
CA THR A 296 13.18 2.57 31.33
C THR A 296 12.75 2.46 29.86
N ASP A 297 11.75 3.26 29.49
CA ASP A 297 11.09 3.31 28.19
C ASP A 297 12.00 3.84 27.06
N ASP A 298 13.03 3.07 26.70
CA ASP A 298 13.96 3.38 25.61
C ASP A 298 13.50 2.71 24.29
N ASP A 299 12.41 3.24 23.73
CA ASP A 299 11.88 2.79 22.44
C ASP A 299 12.74 3.19 21.24
N ARG A 300 13.71 4.08 21.43
CA ARG A 300 14.61 4.60 20.40
C ARG A 300 15.74 3.63 20.12
N ILE A 301 15.94 3.30 18.85
CA ILE A 301 16.97 2.38 18.39
C ILE A 301 17.90 3.05 17.39
N PHE A 302 19.19 2.73 17.47
CA PHE A 302 20.17 3.10 16.45
C PHE A 302 20.28 1.99 15.41
N LEU A 303 19.49 2.07 14.34
CA LEU A 303 19.35 1.01 13.33
C LEU A 303 20.39 1.11 12.21
N VAL A 304 21.67 0.89 12.53
CA VAL A 304 22.75 0.76 11.52
C VAL A 304 23.01 -0.69 11.15
N TRP A 305 22.87 -1.59 12.12
CA TRP A 305 22.94 -3.03 11.92
C TRP A 305 21.64 -3.68 12.41
N PRO A 306 21.35 -4.91 11.95
CA PRO A 306 20.23 -5.68 12.45
C PRO A 306 20.22 -5.75 13.98
N SER A 307 19.17 -5.19 14.57
CA SER A 307 19.00 -5.13 16.01
C SER A 307 17.91 -6.10 16.44
N THR A 308 18.11 -6.75 17.58
CA THR A 308 17.11 -7.64 18.17
C THR A 308 16.35 -6.85 19.22
N LEU A 309 15.10 -6.53 18.91
CA LEU A 309 14.15 -5.90 19.80
C LEU A 309 13.83 -6.87 20.93
N CYS A 310 13.80 -6.35 22.14
CA CYS A 310 13.62 -7.12 23.35
C CYS A 310 12.50 -6.50 24.17
N HIS A 311 11.48 -7.29 24.46
CA HIS A 311 10.45 -6.97 25.43
C HIS A 311 10.59 -7.94 26.60
N VAL A 312 10.83 -7.41 27.79
CA VAL A 312 10.89 -8.20 29.03
C VAL A 312 9.45 -8.55 29.43
N ILE A 313 9.18 -9.84 29.65
CA ILE A 313 7.88 -10.31 30.10
C ILE A 313 7.84 -10.16 31.63
N ASP A 314 7.47 -8.97 32.08
CA ASP A 314 7.22 -8.64 33.48
C ASP A 314 5.74 -8.84 33.87
N SER A 315 5.37 -8.44 35.08
CA SER A 315 4.00 -8.54 35.58
C SER A 315 3.00 -7.60 34.88
N GLU A 316 3.49 -6.55 34.21
CA GLU A 316 2.65 -5.61 33.44
C GLU A 316 2.43 -6.12 32.00
N SER A 317 3.29 -7.02 31.52
CA SER A 317 3.20 -7.60 30.19
C SER A 317 1.94 -8.46 30.00
N PRO A 318 1.19 -8.30 28.89
CA PRO A 318 0.07 -9.18 28.57
C PRO A 318 0.51 -10.63 28.32
N LEU A 319 1.82 -10.88 28.14
CA LEU A 319 2.37 -12.23 27.97
C LEU A 319 2.64 -12.96 29.29
N TYR A 320 2.43 -12.32 30.44
CA TYR A 320 2.90 -12.81 31.75
C TYR A 320 2.36 -14.19 32.15
N GLU A 321 1.10 -14.48 31.83
CA GLU A 321 0.42 -15.71 32.22
C GLU A 321 0.57 -16.84 31.19
N TYR A 322 1.03 -16.53 29.98
CA TYR A 322 1.14 -17.52 28.91
C TYR A 322 2.32 -18.48 29.14
N ASN A 323 2.06 -19.77 28.99
CA ASN A 323 3.08 -20.82 28.97
C ASN A 323 3.30 -21.34 27.53
N ALA A 324 4.34 -22.15 27.32
CA ALA A 324 4.70 -22.65 26.00
C ALA A 324 3.56 -23.42 25.29
N SER A 325 2.78 -24.20 26.04
CA SER A 325 1.65 -24.97 25.49
C SER A 325 0.41 -24.12 25.20
N SER A 326 0.11 -23.16 26.08
CA SER A 326 -1.06 -22.26 26.02
C SER A 326 -0.92 -21.26 24.87
N MET A 327 0.32 -20.83 24.59
CA MET A 327 0.63 -19.95 23.47
C MET A 327 0.20 -20.53 22.12
N LEU A 328 0.26 -21.86 21.93
CA LEU A 328 -0.17 -22.50 20.68
C LEU A 328 -1.68 -22.41 20.44
N SER A 329 -2.48 -22.40 21.51
CA SER A 329 -3.94 -22.27 21.47
C SER A 329 -4.43 -20.81 21.54
N ALA A 330 -3.57 -19.89 22.00
CA ALA A 330 -3.92 -18.50 22.25
C ALA A 330 -4.46 -17.76 21.01
N GLN A 331 -5.23 -16.70 21.26
CA GLN A 331 -5.90 -15.87 20.27
C GLN A 331 -5.43 -14.42 20.43
N PHE A 332 -4.24 -14.11 19.94
CA PHE A 332 -3.74 -12.74 19.94
C PHE A 332 -2.88 -12.49 18.69
N GLU A 333 -2.61 -11.23 18.39
CA GLU A 333 -1.68 -10.81 17.34
C GLU A 333 -0.75 -9.75 17.91
N ILE A 334 0.57 -9.97 17.83
CA ILE A 334 1.55 -8.95 18.23
C ILE A 334 1.96 -8.18 16.98
N VAL A 335 1.63 -6.90 16.95
CA VAL A 335 2.01 -5.98 15.89
C VAL A 335 3.29 -5.25 16.30
N VAL A 336 4.26 -5.20 15.38
CA VAL A 336 5.50 -4.44 15.55
C VAL A 336 5.47 -3.30 14.55
N LEU A 337 5.64 -2.07 15.07
CA LEU A 337 5.78 -0.86 14.28
C LEU A 337 7.20 -0.33 14.46
N LEU A 338 7.87 -0.05 13.35
CA LEU A 338 9.10 0.73 13.32
C LEU A 338 8.79 2.04 12.62
N GLU A 339 9.04 3.14 13.29
CA GLU A 339 8.92 4.48 12.75
C GLU A 339 10.28 5.15 12.76
N GLY A 340 10.54 6.02 11.79
CA GLY A 340 11.73 6.85 11.78
C GLY A 340 11.78 7.75 10.57
N ILE A 341 12.74 8.67 10.56
CA ILE A 341 12.89 9.71 9.56
C ILE A 341 13.90 9.27 8.50
N VAL A 342 13.52 9.34 7.24
CA VAL A 342 14.40 9.00 6.12
C VAL A 342 15.38 10.14 5.87
N GLU A 343 16.67 9.90 6.15
CA GLU A 343 17.76 10.90 6.07
C GLU A 343 17.72 11.77 4.82
N SER A 344 17.54 11.16 3.64
CA SER A 344 17.58 11.88 2.36
C SER A 344 16.38 12.80 2.09
N THR A 345 15.25 12.59 2.79
CA THR A 345 13.99 13.31 2.48
C THR A 345 13.38 14.04 3.67
N GLY A 346 13.83 13.76 4.90
CA GLY A 346 13.27 14.32 6.12
C GLY A 346 11.83 13.87 6.44
N MET A 347 11.23 12.96 5.65
CA MET A 347 9.90 12.43 5.93
C MET A 347 9.96 11.18 6.79
N THR A 348 8.91 10.99 7.59
CA THR A 348 8.71 9.79 8.39
C THR A 348 8.31 8.60 7.52
N ALA A 349 8.97 7.47 7.74
CA ALA A 349 8.62 6.17 7.19
C ALA A 349 8.16 5.26 8.33
N GLN A 350 7.09 4.51 8.09
CA GLN A 350 6.57 3.53 9.03
C GLN A 350 6.57 2.15 8.39
N ALA A 351 7.29 1.21 8.98
CA ALA A 351 7.28 -0.20 8.61
C ALA A 351 6.52 -0.99 9.69
N ARG A 352 5.75 -1.99 9.26
CA ARG A 352 4.88 -2.76 10.16
C ARG A 352 4.98 -4.24 9.85
N THR A 353 4.87 -5.08 10.87
CA THR A 353 4.69 -6.52 10.73
C THR A 353 3.84 -7.06 11.87
N SER A 354 3.41 -8.31 11.76
CA SER A 354 2.67 -8.99 12.84
C SER A 354 3.20 -10.38 13.10
N TYR A 355 3.06 -10.84 14.33
CA TYR A 355 3.35 -12.20 14.77
C TYR A 355 2.10 -12.82 15.35
N LEU A 356 1.65 -13.89 14.70
CA LEU A 356 0.63 -14.77 15.27
C LEU A 356 1.27 -15.71 16.31
N PRO A 357 0.50 -16.33 17.21
CA PRO A 357 1.07 -17.19 18.25
C PRO A 357 1.80 -18.41 17.66
N CYS A 358 1.37 -18.90 16.50
CA CYS A 358 2.05 -19.97 15.74
C CYS A 358 3.35 -19.54 15.04
N GLU A 359 3.69 -18.25 15.09
CA GLU A 359 4.92 -17.67 14.53
C GLU A 359 5.91 -17.26 15.62
N ILE A 360 5.57 -17.52 16.88
CA ILE A 360 6.42 -17.29 18.05
C ILE A 360 7.02 -18.63 18.45
N LEU A 361 8.34 -18.73 18.43
CA LEU A 361 9.08 -19.95 18.79
C LEU A 361 9.55 -19.85 20.24
N TRP A 362 8.98 -20.70 21.10
CA TRP A 362 9.41 -20.80 22.49
C TRP A 362 10.73 -21.55 22.61
N GLY A 363 11.67 -21.00 23.37
CA GLY A 363 12.98 -21.63 23.59
C GLY A 363 13.93 -21.55 22.42
N HIS A 364 13.76 -20.57 21.54
CA HIS A 364 14.68 -20.30 20.46
C HIS A 364 15.44 -19.00 20.71
N ARG A 365 16.65 -18.91 20.16
CA ARG A 365 17.44 -17.67 20.08
C ARG A 365 17.84 -17.43 18.64
N PHE A 366 17.98 -16.16 18.25
CA PHE A 366 18.47 -15.83 16.92
C PHE A 366 19.98 -16.09 16.80
N LYS A 367 20.42 -16.59 15.64
CA LYS A 367 21.85 -16.75 15.33
C LYS A 367 22.55 -15.38 15.25
N LYS A 368 23.83 -15.33 15.62
CA LYS A 368 24.66 -14.11 15.56
C LYS A 368 24.92 -13.75 14.09
N LEU A 369 24.65 -12.49 13.72
CA LEU A 369 24.78 -11.99 12.34
C LEU A 369 26.10 -11.30 12.05
N VAL A 370 26.67 -10.66 13.07
CA VAL A 370 27.83 -9.79 12.93
C VAL A 370 29.10 -10.62 13.13
N THR A 371 29.93 -10.64 12.10
CA THR A 371 31.27 -11.25 12.13
C THR A 371 32.30 -10.15 11.93
N TYR A 372 33.35 -10.15 12.74
CA TYR A 372 34.45 -9.20 12.61
C TYR A 372 35.53 -9.80 11.69
N GLN A 373 35.82 -9.12 10.58
CA GLN A 373 36.79 -9.57 9.61
C GLN A 373 38.16 -8.96 9.93
N ARG A 374 39.07 -9.78 10.48
CA ARG A 374 40.41 -9.33 10.89
C ARG A 374 41.28 -8.81 9.74
N SER A 375 41.04 -9.25 8.50
CA SER A 375 41.87 -8.85 7.34
C SER A 375 41.71 -7.38 6.96
N ASN A 376 40.51 -6.82 7.09
CA ASN A 376 40.19 -5.47 6.62
C ASN A 376 39.74 -4.54 7.76
N GLY A 377 39.67 -5.06 9.00
CA GLY A 377 39.20 -4.31 10.17
C GLY A 377 37.69 -3.98 10.15
N SER A 378 36.93 -4.53 9.21
CA SER A 378 35.51 -4.22 9.00
C SER A 378 34.57 -5.25 9.64
N TYR A 379 33.35 -4.83 9.94
CA TYR A 379 32.26 -5.71 10.38
C TYR A 379 31.45 -6.15 9.17
N GLN A 380 31.27 -7.46 9.01
CA GLN A 380 30.43 -8.04 7.97
C GLN A 380 29.13 -8.58 8.59
N ILE A 381 28.01 -8.27 7.95
CA ILE A 381 26.67 -8.72 8.35
C ILE A 381 26.16 -9.67 7.27
N ASP A 382 25.93 -10.92 7.65
CA ASP A 382 25.34 -11.92 6.75
C ASP A 382 23.81 -11.94 6.90
N TYR A 383 23.09 -11.43 5.91
CA TYR A 383 21.63 -11.44 5.88
C TYR A 383 21.03 -12.82 5.55
N GLY A 384 21.81 -13.78 5.04
CA GLY A 384 21.34 -15.15 4.76
C GLY A 384 20.89 -15.90 6.02
N ILE A 385 21.51 -15.59 7.17
CA ILE A 385 21.15 -16.13 8.49
C ILE A 385 20.24 -15.20 9.29
N PHE A 386 19.71 -14.13 8.70
CA PHE A 386 18.88 -13.12 9.40
C PHE A 386 17.66 -13.72 10.09
N HIS A 387 16.96 -14.64 9.42
CA HIS A 387 15.78 -15.32 9.97
C HIS A 387 16.12 -16.58 10.78
N SER A 388 17.39 -17.01 10.77
CA SER A 388 17.78 -18.28 11.39
C SER A 388 17.79 -18.22 12.91
N THR A 389 17.22 -19.26 13.53
CA THR A 389 17.18 -19.45 14.98
C THR A 389 17.81 -20.78 15.37
N TYR A 390 18.12 -20.96 16.64
CA TYR A 390 18.58 -22.21 17.23
C TYR A 390 17.91 -22.43 18.60
N GLU A 391 17.71 -23.69 18.96
CA GLU A 391 17.07 -24.09 20.21
C GLU A 391 17.98 -23.89 21.42
N VAL A 392 17.40 -23.44 22.53
CA VAL A 392 18.07 -23.17 23.80
C VAL A 392 17.20 -23.65 24.96
N LYS A 393 17.86 -24.22 25.97
CA LYS A 393 17.20 -24.66 27.20
C LYS A 393 16.54 -23.46 27.87
N THR A 394 15.21 -23.45 27.87
CA THR A 394 14.38 -22.40 28.48
C THR A 394 13.24 -23.05 29.24
N PRO A 395 12.79 -22.46 30.36
CA PRO A 395 11.62 -22.96 31.08
C PRO A 395 10.38 -22.91 30.18
N SER A 396 9.58 -23.97 30.19
CA SER A 396 8.30 -24.04 29.46
C SER A 396 7.12 -23.45 30.24
N CYS A 397 7.34 -23.08 31.51
CA CYS A 397 6.35 -22.45 32.37
C CYS A 397 6.11 -20.98 31.99
N SER A 398 5.01 -20.41 32.46
CA SER A 398 4.73 -18.99 32.26
C SER A 398 5.72 -18.09 33.01
N ALA A 399 5.81 -16.82 32.63
CA ALA A 399 6.65 -15.84 33.32
C ALA A 399 6.23 -15.67 34.78
N SER A 400 4.92 -15.67 35.07
CA SER A 400 4.37 -15.70 36.42
C SER A 400 4.91 -16.86 37.27
N GLN A 401 4.78 -18.09 36.75
CA GLN A 401 5.27 -19.28 37.46
C GLN A 401 6.79 -19.28 37.59
N PHE A 402 7.50 -18.78 36.58
CA PHE A 402 8.96 -18.67 36.61
C PHE A 402 9.42 -17.68 37.69
N HIS A 403 8.78 -16.51 37.79
CA HIS A 403 9.08 -15.50 38.79
C HIS A 403 8.74 -16.00 40.21
N ALA A 404 7.59 -16.66 40.38
CA ALA A 404 7.21 -17.27 41.66
C ALA A 404 8.22 -18.34 42.13
N ARG A 405 8.64 -19.25 41.24
CA ARG A 405 9.67 -20.26 41.56
C ARG A 405 11.00 -19.63 41.93
N ARG A 406 11.39 -18.57 41.21
CA ARG A 406 12.62 -17.84 41.49
C ARG A 406 12.58 -17.20 42.88
N LEU A 407 11.48 -16.54 43.26
CA LEU A 407 11.33 -15.95 44.60
C LEU A 407 11.45 -16.98 45.72
N VAL A 408 10.85 -18.17 45.56
CA VAL A 408 10.96 -19.27 46.54
C VAL A 408 12.42 -19.75 46.66
N SER A 409 13.14 -19.92 45.55
CA SER A 409 14.56 -20.32 45.58
C SER A 409 15.45 -19.27 46.26
N TYR A 410 15.22 -17.98 46.03
CA TYR A 410 15.96 -16.91 46.72
C TYR A 410 15.63 -16.86 48.23
N GLY A 411 14.37 -17.07 48.62
CA GLY A 411 13.98 -17.16 50.03
C GLY A 411 14.66 -18.33 50.76
N HIS A 412 14.81 -19.47 50.10
CA HIS A 412 15.50 -20.63 50.66
C HIS A 412 17.02 -20.41 50.79
N LEU A 413 17.66 -19.78 49.80
CA LEU A 413 19.08 -19.40 49.83
C LEU A 413 19.40 -18.38 50.93
N ASN A 414 18.52 -17.40 51.15
CA ASN A 414 18.68 -16.42 52.22
C ASN A 414 18.49 -17.04 53.62
N ASN A 415 17.54 -17.97 53.77
CA ASN A 415 17.41 -18.73 55.02
C ASN A 415 18.65 -19.58 55.30
N LEU A 416 19.21 -20.27 54.31
CA LEU A 416 20.45 -21.05 54.48
C LEU A 416 21.65 -20.16 54.84
N ARG A 417 21.77 -18.97 54.22
CA ARG A 417 22.78 -17.97 54.59
C ARG A 417 22.61 -17.46 56.02
N ASN A 418 21.40 -17.13 56.43
CA ASN A 418 21.12 -16.68 57.80
C ASN A 418 21.36 -17.80 58.84
N THR A 419 21.10 -19.06 58.47
CA THR A 419 21.37 -20.21 59.35
C THR A 419 22.87 -20.47 59.49
N MET A 420 23.66 -20.28 58.42
CA MET A 420 25.12 -20.39 58.50
C MET A 420 25.79 -19.23 59.26
N ILE A 421 25.24 -18.01 59.21
CA ILE A 421 25.74 -16.88 60.00
C ILE A 421 25.46 -17.06 61.50
N PHE A 422 24.43 -17.82 61.87
CA PHE A 422 24.13 -18.18 63.27
C PHE A 422 24.96 -19.36 63.80
N LEU A 423 25.73 -20.03 62.94
CA LEU A 423 26.58 -21.19 63.25
C LEU A 423 28.08 -20.87 63.22
N MET A 424 28.46 -19.60 63.04
CA MET A 424 29.77 -19.02 63.29
C MET A 424 29.69 -18.06 64.47
#